data_AF-M7N8N2-F1
#
_entry.id   AF-M7N8N2-F1
#
_cell.length_a   1.000
_cell.length_b   1.000
_cell.length_c   1.000
_cell.angle_alpha   90.00
_cell.angle_beta   90.00
_cell.angle_gamma   90.00
#
_symmetry.space_group_name_H-M   'P 1'
#
loop_
_entity.id
_entity.type
_entity.pdbx_description
1 polymer ?
#
loop_
_entity_poly.entity_id
_entity_poly.type
_entity_poly.pdbx_seq_one_letter_code
_entity_poly.pdbx_strand_id
1 'polypeptide(L)' 'MFVKELFGGDGGAFNAALDALDACPNRPAASQWVQDHLAQKVQWQNNPEVVEEFEGVLEHRFGSL' A
#
# COMPACT_ATOMS: atom_id res chain seq x y z
N MET A 1 -1.20 12.51 2.82
CA MET A 1 -0.33 12.03 1.72
C MET A 1 0.39 10.79 2.26
N PHE A 2 -0.37 9.71 2.46
CA PHE A 2 0.05 8.49 3.18
C PHE A 2 1.35 7.89 2.64
N VAL A 3 1.63 8.08 1.36
CA VAL A 3 2.88 7.70 0.70
C VAL A 3 4.12 8.26 1.39
N LYS A 4 4.09 9.53 1.81
CA LYS A 4 5.26 10.16 2.40
C LYS A 4 5.49 9.67 3.83
N GLU A 5 4.41 9.30 4.52
CA GLU A 5 4.42 8.78 5.89
C GLU A 5 4.74 7.29 5.94
N LEU A 6 4.23 6.50 4.98
CA LEU A 6 4.50 5.07 4.87
C LEU A 6 5.91 4.78 4.34
N PHE A 7 6.38 5.57 3.37
CA PHE A 7 7.67 5.31 2.74
C PHE A 7 8.77 6.23 3.28
N GLY A 8 8.49 7.06 4.30
CA GLY A 8 9.46 8.00 4.86
C GLY A 8 10.00 9.02 3.85
N GLY A 9 9.26 9.28 2.78
CA GLY A 9 9.71 10.09 1.65
C GLY A 9 10.61 9.36 0.64
N ASP A 10 10.80 8.05 0.77
CA ASP A 10 11.54 7.23 -0.18
C ASP A 10 10.69 7.01 -1.45
N GLY A 11 10.89 7.90 -2.43
CA GLY A 11 10.17 7.85 -3.70
C GLY A 11 10.43 6.57 -4.50
N GLY A 12 11.57 5.92 -4.31
CA GLY A 12 11.90 4.65 -4.97
C GLY A 12 11.06 3.50 -4.44
N ALA A 13 10.96 3.38 -3.11
CA ALA A 13 10.12 2.38 -2.47
C ALA A 13 8.62 2.59 -2.79
N PHE A 14 8.18 3.86 -2.88
CA PHE A 14 6.82 4.15 -3.32
C PHE A 14 6.57 3.73 -4.77
N ASN A 15 7.48 4.05 -5.69
CA ASN A 15 7.32 3.70 -7.10
C ASN A 15 7.31 2.17 -7.29
N ALA A 16 8.16 1.45 -6.56
CA ALA A 16 8.18 -0.01 -6.56
C ALA A 16 6.87 -0.61 -6.00
N ALA A 17 6.28 -0.01 -4.96
CA ALA A 17 4.99 -0.43 -4.44
C ALA A 17 3.85 -0.16 -5.42
N LEU A 18 3.88 0.97 -6.13
CA LEU A 18 2.91 1.24 -7.19
C LEU A 18 3.03 0.24 -8.34
N ASP A 19 4.24 -0.11 -8.77
CA ASP A 19 4.51 -1.08 -9.83
C ASP A 19 4.03 -2.49 -9.44
N ALA A 20 4.29 -2.90 -8.19
CA ALA A 20 3.80 -4.16 -7.65
C ALA A 20 2.26 -4.19 -7.52
N LEU A 21 1.65 -3.06 -7.16
CA LEU A 21 0.20 -2.92 -7.14
C LEU A 21 -0.40 -2.95 -8.55
N ASP A 22 0.27 -2.38 -9.55
CA ASP A 22 -0.16 -2.43 -10.96
C ASP A 22 -0.07 -3.86 -11.52
N ALA A 23 0.93 -4.62 -11.08
CA ALA A 23 1.09 -6.03 -11.41
C ALA A 23 0.09 -6.95 -10.70
N CYS A 24 -0.64 -6.48 -9.68
CA CYS A 24 -1.62 -7.29 -8.97
C CYS A 24 -2.92 -7.43 -9.78
N PRO A 25 -3.39 -8.65 -10.05
CA PRO A 25 -4.57 -8.87 -10.89
C PRO A 25 -5.89 -8.52 -10.18
N ASN A 26 -5.88 -8.37 -8.86
CA ASN A 26 -7.08 -8.15 -8.06
C ASN A 26 -6.75 -7.59 -6.67
N ARG A 27 -7.77 -6.99 -6.02
CA ARG A 27 -7.69 -6.43 -4.66
C ARG A 27 -7.03 -7.37 -3.64
N PRO A 28 -7.44 -8.64 -3.50
CA PRO A 28 -6.85 -9.52 -2.48
C PRO A 28 -5.35 -9.75 -2.70
N ALA A 29 -4.88 -9.88 -3.94
CA ALA A 29 -3.46 -9.99 -4.23
C ALA A 29 -2.68 -8.72 -3.84
N ALA A 30 -3.24 -7.55 -4.14
CA ALA A 30 -2.67 -6.27 -3.75
C ALA A 30 -2.61 -6.10 -2.21
N SER A 31 -3.71 -6.36 -1.49
CA SER A 31 -3.74 -6.29 -0.02
C SER A 31 -2.76 -7.28 0.62
N GLN A 32 -2.63 -8.51 0.09
CA GLN A 32 -1.64 -9.47 0.59
C GLN A 32 -0.21 -8.99 0.37
N TRP A 33 0.13 -8.53 -0.83
CA TRP A 33 1.49 -8.02 -1.12
C TRP A 33 1.85 -6.87 -0.18
N VAL A 34 0.89 -5.98 0.05
CA VAL A 34 1.03 -4.83 0.94
C VAL A 34 1.24 -5.28 2.39
N GLN A 35 0.45 -6.22 2.91
CA GLN A 35 0.70 -6.75 4.26
C GLN A 35 2.04 -7.47 4.38
N ASP A 36 2.44 -8.21 3.36
CA ASP A 36 3.66 -9.02 3.40
C ASP A 36 4.93 -8.17 3.24
N HIS A 37 4.92 -7.19 2.34
CA HIS A 37 6.10 -6.38 2.00
C HIS A 37 6.12 -4.99 2.64
N LEU A 38 4.97 -4.32 2.75
CA LEU A 38 4.89 -2.96 3.29
C LEU A 38 4.68 -2.95 4.79
N ALA A 39 3.77 -3.79 5.31
CA ALA A 39 3.49 -3.77 6.75
C ALA A 39 4.72 -4.16 7.59
N GLN A 40 5.55 -5.06 7.07
CA GLN A 40 6.83 -5.40 7.71
C GLN A 40 7.88 -4.30 7.61
N LYS A 41 8.01 -3.63 6.46
CA LYS A 41 9.02 -2.59 6.23
C LYS A 41 8.79 -1.33 7.05
N VAL A 42 7.52 -0.98 7.24
CA VAL A 42 7.12 0.34 7.72
C VAL A 42 6.62 0.29 9.17
N GLN A 43 6.61 -0.89 9.79
CA GLN A 43 6.02 -1.12 11.11
C GLN A 43 4.60 -0.54 11.21
N TRP A 44 3.74 -0.93 10.29
CA TRP A 44 2.33 -0.48 10.23
C TRP A 44 1.55 -0.64 11.53
N GLN A 45 1.98 -1.57 12.40
CA GLN A 45 1.46 -1.73 13.75
C GLN A 45 1.51 -0.45 14.60
N ASN A 46 2.39 0.50 14.28
CA ASN A 46 2.46 1.79 14.96
C ASN A 46 1.54 2.87 14.36
N ASN A 47 0.95 2.67 13.16
CA ASN A 47 0.15 3.68 12.46
C ASN A 47 -1.03 3.05 11.69
N PRO A 48 -2.04 2.49 12.38
CA PRO A 48 -3.19 1.84 11.74
C PRO A 48 -4.01 2.77 10.85
N GLU A 49 -4.12 4.06 11.19
CA GLU A 49 -4.86 5.05 10.38
C GLU A 49 -4.29 5.20 8.96
N VAL A 50 -2.96 5.16 8.82
CA VAL A 50 -2.29 5.29 7.52
C VAL A 50 -2.47 4.02 6.68
N VAL A 51 -2.63 2.87 7.34
CA VAL A 51 -2.95 1.60 6.70
C VAL A 51 -4.38 1.61 6.16
N GLU A 52 -5.35 2.02 6.97
CA GLU A 52 -6.76 2.12 6.57
C GLU A 52 -6.94 3.07 5.38
N GLU A 53 -6.26 4.22 5.38
CA GLU A 53 -6.24 5.14 4.24
C GLU A 53 -5.67 4.48 2.98
N PHE A 54 -4.61 3.67 3.11
CA PHE A 54 -4.01 2.95 1.99
C PHE A 54 -4.95 1.85 1.46
N GLU A 55 -5.60 1.11 2.35
CA GLU A 55 -6.61 0.11 1.99
C GLU A 55 -7.81 0.75 1.28
N GLY A 56 -8.25 1.93 1.71
CA GLY A 56 -9.29 2.71 1.03
C GLY A 56 -8.89 3.12 -0.39
N VAL A 57 -7.61 3.42 -0.63
CA VAL A 57 -7.09 3.66 -1.98
C VAL A 57 -7.09 2.39 -2.82
N LEU A 58 -6.71 1.24 -2.25
CA LEU A 58 -6.82 -0.06 -2.93
C LEU A 58 -8.28 -0.37 -3.26
N GLU A 59 -9.22 -0.09 -2.35
CA GLU A 59 -10.65 -0.22 -2.60
C GLU A 59 -11.13 0.68 -3.73
N HIS A 60 -10.70 1.93 -3.78
CA HIS A 60 -11.09 2.82 -4.86
C HIS A 60 -10.50 2.37 -6.21
N ARG A 61 -9.25 1.88 -6.21
CA ARG A 61 -8.50 1.50 -7.41
C ARG A 61 -8.96 0.16 -7.99
N PHE A 62 -9.25 -0.83 -7.14
CA PHE A 62 -9.68 -2.17 -7.54
C PHE A 62 -11.18 -2.40 -7.42
N GLY A 63 -11.90 -1.54 -6.70
CA GLY A 63 -13.34 -1.64 -6.45
C GLY A 63 -14.20 -0.79 -7.39
N SER A 64 -13.61 -0.02 -8.31
CA SER A 64 -14.37 0.65 -9.35
C SER A 64 -14.70 -0.34 -10.50
N LEU A 65 -15.80 -1.08 -10.30
CA LEU A 65 -16.67 -1.58 -11.36
C LEU A 65 -17.94 -0.72 -11.39
#